data_AF-A0A317KK70-F1
#
_entry.id   AF-A0A317KK70-F1
#
_cell.length_a   1.000
_cell.length_b   1.000
_cell.length_c   1.000
_cell.angle_alpha   90.00
_cell.angle_beta   90.00
_cell.angle_gamma   90.00
#
_symmetry.space_group_name_H-M   'P 1'
#
loop_
_entity.id
_entity.type
_entity.pdbx_description
1 polymer ?
#
loop_
_entity_poly.entity_id
_entity_poly.type
_entity_poly.pdbx_seq_one_letter_code
_entity_poly.pdbx_strand_id
1 'polypeptide(L)'
;MVMVATAVIVVSSVVGGCGTSAAPALALVAATPRTPIAAAAGSGVPTASSTDGAVPVHPPPPVRTPVRSETDEMVPYRIERTNRPRPASAWVPVAGVETRVGDLPVTLTGVSSVRPTSVRVEVLDDRTREAAGVSGALLRLSCADGVTAAATVRLRVSYWEFAQVYGGDYANRVGLVRLPTCALTDPAERECLRRRTRLDAERRDAALSADVTVPAGDEHVLVGVT
;
A
#
# COMPACT_ATOMS: atom_id res chain seq x y z
N MET A 1 15.83 41.16 37.94
CA MET A 1 17.04 40.42 38.38
C MET A 1 16.60 38.96 38.47
N VAL A 2 17.02 37.98 37.67
CA VAL A 2 18.33 37.58 37.09
C VAL A 2 17.96 36.74 35.83
N MET A 3 18.27 37.11 34.59
CA MET A 3 19.51 37.01 33.79
C MET A 3 19.90 35.58 33.31
N VAL A 4 19.60 35.28 32.02
CA VAL A 4 20.43 34.65 30.94
C VAL A 4 20.83 33.15 31.14
N ALA A 5 20.75 32.22 30.17
CA ALA A 5 21.42 32.21 28.88
C ALA A 5 20.89 31.15 27.88
N THR A 6 20.66 31.58 26.63
CA THR A 6 20.59 30.76 25.41
C THR A 6 21.98 30.30 24.98
N ALA A 7 22.13 29.04 24.57
CA ALA A 7 23.34 28.53 23.93
C ALA A 7 23.02 28.04 22.51
N VAL A 8 23.50 28.80 21.52
CA VAL A 8 23.58 28.45 20.10
C VAL A 8 24.93 27.77 19.88
N ILE A 9 24.95 26.57 19.32
CA ILE A 9 26.20 25.90 18.92
C ILE A 9 26.32 25.98 17.41
N VAL A 10 27.11 26.96 16.96
CA VAL A 10 27.74 27.01 15.64
C VAL A 10 29.10 26.36 15.79
N VAL A 11 29.39 25.32 15.01
CA VAL A 11 30.77 24.84 14.82
C VAL A 11 31.09 24.95 13.34
N SER A 12 32.00 25.87 13.03
CA SER A 12 32.61 26.07 11.72
C SER A 12 34.13 26.01 11.87
N SER A 13 34.76 25.35 10.90
CA SER A 13 36.17 25.48 10.47
C SER A 13 37.22 24.86 11.43
N VAL A 14 38.37 24.32 11.03
CA VAL A 14 39.39 24.84 10.10
C VAL A 14 40.28 23.71 9.58
N VAL A 15 40.60 23.82 8.28
CA VAL A 15 41.87 23.56 7.55
C VAL A 15 43.02 22.86 8.30
N GLY A 16 43.56 21.81 7.66
CA GLY A 16 44.90 21.29 7.91
C GLY A 16 45.38 20.46 6.72
N GLY A 17 46.01 21.12 5.73
CA GLY A 17 46.68 20.45 4.63
C GLY A 17 48.12 20.04 5.00
N CYS A 18 48.57 18.91 4.46
CA CYS A 18 49.99 18.66 4.22
C CYS A 18 50.10 17.80 2.95
N GLY A 19 50.91 18.28 2.00
CA GLY A 19 50.88 17.85 0.61
C GLY A 19 51.54 16.50 0.33
N THR A 20 51.19 15.93 -0.82
CA THR A 20 52.10 15.12 -1.62
C THR A 20 51.72 15.28 -3.07
N SER A 21 52.71 15.72 -3.83
CA SER A 21 52.75 15.90 -5.28
C SER A 21 52.55 14.59 -6.03
N ALA A 22 51.61 14.54 -6.96
CA ALA A 22 51.64 13.61 -8.09
C ALA A 22 50.88 14.22 -9.29
N ALA A 23 51.52 14.17 -10.45
CA ALA A 23 51.15 14.82 -11.70
C ALA A 23 49.75 14.45 -12.24
N PRO A 24 49.16 15.29 -13.13
CA PRO A 24 47.89 14.98 -13.77
C PRO A 24 48.11 13.89 -14.83
N ALA A 25 47.55 12.70 -14.61
CA ALA A 25 47.32 11.75 -15.68
C ALA A 25 46.11 12.26 -16.50
N LEU A 26 46.37 12.94 -17.62
CA LEU A 26 45.38 13.12 -18.67
C LEU A 26 44.93 11.73 -19.14
N ALA A 27 43.74 11.31 -18.68
CA ALA A 27 43.06 10.18 -19.29
C ALA A 27 42.48 10.65 -20.63
N LEU A 28 43.17 10.33 -21.72
CA LEU A 28 42.63 10.43 -23.07
C LEU A 28 41.39 9.52 -23.16
N VAL A 29 40.20 10.13 -23.13
CA VAL A 29 38.98 9.42 -23.53
C VAL A 29 39.04 9.28 -25.04
N ALA A 30 39.39 8.09 -25.51
CA ALA A 30 39.31 7.72 -26.91
C ALA A 30 37.84 7.78 -27.34
N ALA A 31 37.46 8.85 -28.04
CA ALA A 31 36.20 8.94 -28.75
C ALA A 31 36.21 7.92 -29.90
N THR A 32 35.56 6.78 -29.71
CA THR A 32 35.31 5.84 -30.80
C THR A 32 34.41 6.53 -31.83
N PRO A 33 34.80 6.61 -33.12
CA PRO A 33 33.92 7.16 -34.14
C PRO A 33 32.68 6.28 -34.27
N ARG A 34 31.49 6.89 -34.14
CA ARG A 34 30.24 6.29 -34.60
C ARG A 34 30.34 6.17 -36.12
N THR A 35 30.51 4.95 -36.62
CA THR A 35 30.30 4.65 -38.03
C THR A 35 28.83 4.92 -38.37
N PRO A 36 28.51 5.76 -39.36
CA PRO A 36 27.16 5.85 -39.88
C PRO A 36 26.82 4.52 -40.55
N ILE A 37 25.70 3.92 -40.16
CA ILE A 37 25.14 2.78 -40.88
C ILE A 37 24.69 3.31 -42.25
N ALA A 38 25.40 2.91 -43.29
CA ALA A 38 24.99 3.15 -44.66
C ALA A 38 23.65 2.45 -44.88
N ALA A 39 22.61 3.22 -45.18
CA ALA A 39 21.35 2.71 -45.70
C ALA A 39 21.62 2.13 -47.10
N ALA A 40 21.83 0.82 -47.17
CA ALA A 40 21.85 0.10 -48.44
C ALA A 40 20.42 0.04 -48.97
N ALA A 41 20.12 0.87 -49.96
CA ALA A 41 19.00 0.66 -50.88
C ALA A 41 19.30 -0.61 -51.69
N GLY A 42 18.86 -1.75 -51.18
CA GLY A 42 18.86 -3.04 -51.88
C GLY A 42 17.42 -3.50 -52.07
N SER A 43 16.82 -3.16 -53.21
CA SER A 43 15.61 -3.82 -53.70
C SER A 43 15.96 -5.29 -53.98
N GLY A 44 15.39 -6.20 -53.19
CA GLY A 44 15.55 -7.63 -53.39
C GLY A 44 14.84 -8.39 -52.28
N VAL A 45 13.52 -8.52 -52.38
CA VAL A 45 12.77 -9.49 -51.58
C VAL A 45 13.27 -10.88 -52.01
N PRO A 46 13.81 -11.73 -51.11
CA PRO A 46 14.06 -13.11 -51.46
C PRO A 46 12.71 -13.80 -51.64
N THR A 47 12.34 -14.09 -52.88
CA THR A 47 11.23 -14.99 -53.18
C THR A 47 11.67 -16.38 -52.75
N ALA A 48 11.35 -16.76 -51.51
CA ALA A 48 11.35 -18.15 -51.12
C ALA A 48 10.23 -18.82 -51.94
N SER A 49 10.61 -19.58 -52.96
CA SER A 49 9.70 -20.55 -53.57
C SER A 49 9.41 -21.62 -52.53
N SER A 50 8.36 -21.42 -51.74
CA SER A 50 7.78 -22.50 -50.95
C SER A 50 6.99 -23.37 -51.90
N THR A 51 7.58 -24.49 -52.33
CA THR A 51 6.80 -25.62 -52.83
C THR A 51 6.24 -26.35 -51.61
N ASP A 52 5.35 -25.69 -50.88
CA ASP A 52 4.56 -26.34 -49.83
C ASP A 52 3.46 -27.13 -50.52
N GLY A 53 3.58 -28.46 -50.48
CA GLY A 53 2.48 -29.34 -50.85
C GLY A 53 1.30 -29.03 -49.93
N ALA A 54 0.18 -28.57 -50.51
CA ALA A 54 -1.03 -28.28 -49.77
C ALA A 54 -1.48 -29.52 -49.00
N VAL A 55 -1.36 -29.49 -47.67
CA VAL A 55 -1.99 -30.48 -46.79
C VAL A 55 -3.50 -30.30 -46.95
N PRO A 56 -4.26 -31.33 -47.34
CA PRO A 56 -5.70 -31.21 -47.49
C PRO A 56 -6.32 -30.91 -46.12
N VAL A 57 -6.79 -29.68 -45.96
CA VAL A 57 -7.53 -29.26 -44.77
C VAL A 57 -8.98 -29.72 -44.96
N HIS A 58 -9.41 -30.71 -44.19
CA HIS A 58 -10.84 -31.01 -44.13
C HIS A 58 -11.57 -29.81 -43.51
N PRO A 59 -12.66 -29.32 -44.13
CA PRO A 59 -13.49 -28.30 -43.48
C PRO A 59 -14.02 -28.87 -42.16
N PRO A 60 -13.90 -28.14 -41.04
CA PRO A 60 -14.47 -28.60 -39.78
C PRO A 60 -15.98 -28.78 -39.99
N PRO A 61 -16.59 -29.80 -39.36
CA PRO A 61 -18.04 -29.94 -39.38
C PRO A 61 -18.69 -28.64 -38.90
N PRO A 62 -19.86 -28.25 -39.42
CA PRO A 62 -20.52 -27.03 -38.99
C PRO A 62 -20.72 -27.09 -37.47
N VAL A 63 -20.10 -26.14 -36.77
CA VAL A 63 -20.30 -25.97 -35.34
C VAL A 63 -21.77 -25.62 -35.14
N ARG A 64 -22.54 -26.54 -34.55
CA ARG A 64 -23.85 -26.20 -34.00
C ARG A 64 -23.58 -25.24 -32.85
N THR A 65 -23.84 -23.96 -33.06
CA THR A 65 -23.89 -23.01 -31.94
C THR A 65 -24.93 -23.54 -30.97
N PRO A 66 -24.58 -23.80 -29.69
CA PRO A 66 -25.60 -24.15 -28.72
C PRO A 66 -26.63 -23.03 -28.73
N VAL A 67 -27.91 -23.39 -28.90
CA VAL A 67 -29.00 -22.45 -28.68
C VAL A 67 -28.86 -21.99 -27.25
N ARG A 68 -28.61 -20.68 -27.08
CA ARG A 68 -28.53 -20.04 -25.78
C ARG A 68 -29.82 -20.34 -25.03
N SER A 69 -29.78 -21.25 -24.06
CA SER A 69 -30.92 -21.52 -23.19
C SER A 69 -31.23 -20.26 -22.40
N GLU A 70 -32.50 -20.00 -22.10
CA GLU A 70 -32.96 -18.82 -21.35
C GLU A 70 -32.26 -18.65 -19.98
N THR A 71 -31.64 -19.72 -19.46
CA THR A 71 -30.77 -19.73 -18.27
C THR A 71 -29.32 -19.27 -18.50
N ASP A 72 -28.93 -18.95 -19.74
CA ASP A 72 -27.65 -18.30 -20.12
C ASP A 72 -27.84 -16.77 -20.22
N GLU A 73 -28.87 -16.25 -19.55
CA GLU A 73 -28.92 -14.83 -19.25
C GLU A 73 -27.78 -14.55 -18.26
N MET A 74 -26.67 -14.04 -18.79
CA MET A 74 -25.56 -13.51 -18.02
C MET A 74 -26.10 -12.31 -17.25
N VAL A 75 -26.72 -12.56 -16.10
CA VAL A 75 -27.11 -11.52 -15.16
C VAL A 75 -25.82 -10.77 -14.87
N PRO A 76 -25.66 -9.51 -15.32
CA PRO A 76 -24.44 -8.79 -15.03
C PRO A 76 -24.34 -8.77 -13.51
N TYR A 77 -23.28 -9.36 -12.97
CA TYR A 77 -22.95 -9.22 -11.56
C TYR A 77 -22.75 -7.72 -11.31
N ARG A 78 -23.83 -7.05 -10.91
CA ARG A 78 -23.83 -5.64 -10.58
C ARG A 78 -23.12 -5.57 -9.25
N ILE A 79 -21.84 -5.21 -9.28
CA ILE A 79 -21.14 -4.85 -8.06
C ILE A 79 -21.84 -3.60 -7.54
N GLU A 80 -22.76 -3.79 -6.61
CA GLU A 80 -23.25 -2.69 -5.83
C GLU A 80 -22.04 -2.14 -5.07
N ARG A 81 -21.61 -0.92 -5.42
CA ARG A 81 -20.49 -0.22 -4.74
C ARG A 81 -20.85 0.20 -3.31
N THR A 82 -21.81 -0.47 -2.68
CA THR A 82 -22.43 -0.17 -1.40
C THR A 82 -21.68 -0.79 -0.22
N ASN A 83 -20.76 -1.72 -0.46
CA ASN A 83 -20.03 -2.45 0.59
C ASN A 83 -18.77 -1.73 1.12
N ARG A 84 -18.62 -0.42 0.94
CA ARG A 84 -17.49 0.30 1.55
C ARG A 84 -17.64 0.39 3.08
N PRO A 85 -16.50 0.39 3.81
CA PRO A 85 -16.47 0.68 5.24
C PRO A 85 -17.27 1.94 5.60
N ARG A 86 -18.28 1.82 6.45
CA ARG A 86 -18.99 2.97 7.01
C ARG A 86 -18.30 3.43 8.30
N PRO A 87 -18.38 4.74 8.64
CA PRO A 87 -17.90 5.23 9.92
C PRO A 87 -18.56 4.49 11.08
N ALA A 88 -17.74 3.97 12.00
CA ALA A 88 -18.19 3.24 13.18
C ALA A 88 -17.09 3.29 14.24
N SER A 89 -17.45 3.14 15.52
CA SER A 89 -16.46 3.02 16.58
C SER A 89 -16.86 1.97 17.60
N ALA A 90 -15.89 1.24 18.14
CA ALA A 90 -16.09 0.27 19.21
C ALA A 90 -14.89 0.23 20.16
N TRP A 91 -15.17 -0.17 21.40
CA TRP A 91 -14.14 -0.53 22.38
C TRP A 91 -13.81 -2.01 22.21
N VAL A 92 -12.53 -2.32 22.03
CA VAL A 92 -12.07 -3.70 21.91
C VAL A 92 -11.20 -4.10 23.11
N PRO A 93 -11.57 -5.15 23.85
CA PRO A 93 -10.73 -5.72 24.90
C PRO A 93 -9.41 -6.26 24.35
N VAL A 94 -8.33 -6.01 25.08
CA VAL A 94 -6.96 -6.43 24.71
C VAL A 94 -6.64 -7.85 25.23
N ALA A 95 -7.57 -8.49 25.94
CA ALA A 95 -7.38 -9.78 26.59
C ALA A 95 -7.51 -10.99 25.64
N GLY A 96 -7.06 -10.88 24.38
CA GLY A 96 -7.09 -11.97 23.40
C GLY A 96 -8.48 -12.36 22.88
N VAL A 97 -9.52 -11.59 23.20
CA VAL A 97 -10.88 -11.80 22.68
C VAL A 97 -11.04 -11.07 21.36
N GLU A 98 -11.30 -11.83 20.29
CA GLU A 98 -11.57 -11.28 18.97
C GLU A 98 -12.87 -10.46 19.01
N THR A 99 -12.78 -9.16 18.75
CA THR A 99 -13.92 -8.23 18.80
C THR A 99 -14.13 -7.53 17.48
N ARG A 100 -15.36 -7.56 16.96
CA ARG A 100 -15.76 -6.87 15.73
C ARG A 100 -16.06 -5.39 16.01
N VAL A 101 -15.57 -4.50 15.14
CA VAL A 101 -15.81 -3.06 15.22
C VAL A 101 -17.00 -2.67 14.34
N GLY A 102 -18.18 -2.50 14.94
CA GLY A 102 -19.41 -2.16 14.22
C GLY A 102 -19.80 -3.23 13.18
N ASP A 103 -20.36 -2.80 12.05
CA ASP A 103 -20.65 -3.66 10.89
C ASP A 103 -19.42 -3.94 10.02
N LEU A 104 -18.23 -3.49 10.42
CA LEU A 104 -17.03 -3.65 9.64
C LEU A 104 -16.46 -5.06 9.81
N PRO A 105 -15.93 -5.69 8.75
CA PRO A 105 -15.10 -6.91 8.87
C PRO A 105 -13.72 -6.63 9.52
N VAL A 106 -13.59 -5.58 10.34
CA VAL A 106 -12.39 -5.38 11.16
C VAL A 106 -12.59 -6.10 12.47
N THR A 107 -11.74 -7.10 12.69
CA THR A 107 -11.59 -7.74 13.97
C THR A 107 -10.28 -7.39 14.63
N LEU A 108 -10.30 -7.31 15.94
CA LEU A 108 -9.15 -6.87 16.71
C LEU A 108 -8.91 -7.88 17.79
N THR A 109 -7.65 -8.25 17.97
CA THR A 109 -7.20 -9.15 19.03
C THR A 109 -6.02 -8.48 19.71
N GLY A 110 -6.23 -7.91 20.89
CA GLY A 110 -5.08 -7.38 21.62
C GLY A 110 -4.20 -8.50 22.19
N VAL A 111 -2.89 -8.23 22.25
CA VAL A 111 -1.91 -9.03 22.99
C VAL A 111 -1.04 -8.08 23.81
N SER A 112 -1.56 -7.59 24.94
CA SER A 112 -0.76 -6.82 25.91
C SER A 112 -0.86 -7.46 27.29
N SER A 113 0.29 -7.63 27.95
CA SER A 113 0.40 -8.27 29.26
C SER A 113 0.22 -7.32 30.44
N VAL A 114 0.11 -5.99 30.22
CA VAL A 114 0.21 -5.01 31.33
C VAL A 114 -0.83 -3.90 31.30
N ARG A 115 -1.20 -3.35 30.13
CA ARG A 115 -2.25 -2.33 29.87
C ARG A 115 -2.17 -1.89 28.39
N PRO A 116 -3.20 -1.21 27.81
CA PRO A 116 -4.54 -0.99 28.33
C PRO A 116 -5.37 -2.28 28.31
N THR A 117 -6.47 -2.30 29.07
CA THR A 117 -7.45 -3.40 29.03
C THR A 117 -8.36 -3.33 27.80
N SER A 118 -8.51 -2.15 27.20
CA SER A 118 -9.28 -1.91 25.99
C SER A 118 -8.66 -0.82 25.12
N VAL A 119 -8.86 -0.94 23.80
CA VAL A 119 -8.47 0.05 22.80
C VAL A 119 -9.74 0.53 22.10
N ARG A 120 -9.87 1.85 21.91
CA ARG A 120 -10.92 2.41 21.06
C ARG A 120 -10.47 2.30 19.62
N VAL A 121 -11.33 1.74 18.78
CA VAL A 121 -11.11 1.72 17.34
C VAL A 121 -12.25 2.40 16.64
N GLU A 122 -11.89 3.29 15.73
CA GLU A 122 -12.79 4.09 14.94
C GLU A 122 -12.44 3.96 13.46
N VAL A 123 -13.47 3.71 12.66
CA VAL A 123 -13.42 3.75 11.21
C VAL A 123 -13.76 5.18 10.79
N LEU A 124 -12.83 5.84 10.14
CA LEU A 124 -13.01 7.21 9.68
C LEU A 124 -13.83 7.24 8.39
N ASP A 125 -14.42 8.40 8.12
CA ASP A 125 -15.28 8.61 6.96
C ASP A 125 -14.52 8.67 5.63
N ASP A 126 -15.28 8.52 4.55
CA ASP A 126 -14.74 8.47 3.20
C ASP A 126 -13.94 9.73 2.82
N ARG A 127 -14.35 10.93 3.26
CA ARG A 127 -13.62 12.16 2.93
C ARG A 127 -12.27 12.18 3.62
N THR A 128 -12.24 11.83 4.90
CA THR A 128 -10.99 11.76 5.69
C THR A 128 -10.04 10.71 5.13
N ARG A 129 -10.58 9.53 4.79
CA ARG A 129 -9.84 8.45 4.14
C ARG A 129 -9.24 8.87 2.80
N GLU A 130 -10.03 9.52 1.95
CA GLU A 130 -9.60 9.96 0.61
C GLU A 130 -8.54 11.06 0.70
N ALA A 131 -8.71 12.01 1.61
CA ALA A 131 -7.70 13.03 1.89
C ALA A 131 -6.38 12.39 2.37
N ALA A 132 -6.45 11.37 3.21
CA ALA A 132 -5.28 10.61 3.66
C ALA A 132 -4.67 9.69 2.58
N GLY A 133 -5.24 9.64 1.37
CA GLY A 133 -4.75 8.83 0.25
C GLY A 133 -4.86 7.32 0.49
N VAL A 134 -5.87 6.89 1.23
CA VAL A 134 -6.16 5.48 1.56
C VAL A 134 -7.32 4.98 0.70
N SER A 135 -7.15 3.84 0.03
CA SER A 135 -8.16 3.25 -0.86
C SER A 135 -9.26 2.49 -0.10
N GLY A 136 -8.89 1.75 0.95
CA GLY A 136 -9.72 0.79 1.70
C GLY A 136 -10.48 1.38 2.88
N ALA A 137 -10.14 0.96 4.10
CA ALA A 137 -10.62 1.55 5.36
C ALA A 137 -9.50 2.39 5.99
N LEU A 138 -9.85 3.48 6.68
CA LEU A 138 -8.91 4.21 7.53
C LEU A 138 -9.36 4.06 8.99
N LEU A 139 -8.48 3.50 9.82
CA LEU A 139 -8.73 3.20 11.22
C LEU A 139 -7.93 4.14 12.12
N ARG A 140 -8.57 4.64 13.17
CA ARG A 140 -7.94 5.35 14.28
C ARG A 140 -8.00 4.45 15.53
N LEU A 141 -6.83 4.17 16.10
CA LEU A 141 -6.72 3.37 17.33
C LEU A 141 -6.16 4.26 18.44
N SER A 142 -6.82 4.28 19.59
CA SER A 142 -6.36 4.99 20.79
C SER A 142 -6.57 4.14 22.04
N CYS A 143 -5.72 4.33 23.05
CA CYS A 143 -5.93 3.68 24.33
C CYS A 143 -7.19 4.22 25.02
N ALA A 144 -7.72 3.45 25.97
CA ALA A 144 -8.69 3.99 26.93
C ALA A 144 -8.04 5.05 27.82
N ASP A 145 -8.84 6.03 28.21
CA ASP A 145 -8.40 7.18 29.01
C ASP A 145 -7.69 6.73 30.30
N GLY A 146 -6.62 7.43 30.67
CA GLY A 146 -5.85 7.17 31.88
C GLY A 146 -4.78 6.07 31.76
N VAL A 147 -4.55 5.53 30.56
CA VAL A 147 -3.47 4.58 30.31
C VAL A 147 -2.18 5.34 29.98
N THR A 148 -1.15 5.12 30.80
CA THR A 148 0.14 5.82 30.72
C THR A 148 1.22 5.07 29.94
N ALA A 149 0.92 3.84 29.48
CA ALA A 149 1.86 2.99 28.74
C ALA A 149 1.32 2.67 27.35
N ALA A 150 2.20 2.74 26.34
CA ALA A 150 1.90 2.26 25.01
C ALA A 150 1.71 0.74 25.02
N ALA A 151 0.94 0.23 24.06
CA ALA A 151 0.65 -1.19 23.99
C ALA A 151 0.63 -1.70 22.57
N THR A 152 1.10 -2.93 22.40
CA THR A 152 1.01 -3.64 21.12
C THR A 152 -0.29 -4.43 21.09
N VAL A 153 -1.04 -4.28 19.99
CA VAL A 153 -2.25 -5.07 19.73
C VAL A 153 -2.15 -5.73 18.36
N ARG A 154 -2.68 -6.95 18.22
CA ARG A 154 -2.77 -7.64 16.92
C ARG A 154 -4.05 -7.20 16.22
N LEU A 155 -3.90 -6.37 15.20
CA LEU A 155 -5.00 -5.91 14.35
C LEU A 155 -5.28 -6.93 13.26
N ARG A 156 -6.54 -7.39 13.11
CA ARG A 156 -6.98 -8.33 12.06
C ARG A 156 -8.11 -7.76 11.19
N VAL A 157 -7.77 -7.25 10.01
CA VAL A 157 -8.77 -6.69 9.09
C VAL A 157 -9.19 -7.72 8.05
N SER A 158 -10.41 -8.25 8.14
CA SER A 158 -11.02 -8.97 7.02
C SER A 158 -11.46 -7.97 5.94
N TYR A 159 -11.14 -8.29 4.69
CA TYR A 159 -11.45 -7.46 3.54
C TYR A 159 -12.45 -8.11 2.58
N TRP A 160 -12.97 -9.30 2.92
CA TRP A 160 -13.87 -10.09 2.09
C TRP A 160 -15.07 -9.29 1.59
N GLU A 161 -15.77 -8.61 2.50
CA GLU A 161 -17.03 -7.91 2.22
C GLU A 161 -16.87 -6.77 1.22
N PHE A 162 -15.69 -6.13 1.16
CA PHE A 162 -15.45 -4.97 0.31
C PHE A 162 -14.47 -5.24 -0.84
N ALA A 163 -13.84 -6.42 -0.89
CA ALA A 163 -12.89 -6.80 -1.94
C ALA A 163 -13.47 -6.62 -3.35
N GLN A 164 -14.76 -6.93 -3.50
CA GLN A 164 -15.49 -6.86 -4.77
C GLN A 164 -15.50 -5.44 -5.35
N VAL A 165 -15.45 -4.40 -4.51
CA VAL A 165 -15.45 -3.00 -4.96
C VAL A 165 -14.13 -2.62 -5.65
N TYR A 166 -13.04 -3.32 -5.35
CA TYR A 166 -11.70 -3.08 -5.90
C TYR A 166 -11.36 -3.99 -7.10
N GLY A 167 -12.17 -5.02 -7.35
CA GLY A 167 -12.06 -5.91 -8.49
C GLY A 167 -11.20 -7.16 -8.25
N GLY A 168 -11.03 -7.94 -9.31
CA GLY A 168 -10.19 -9.14 -9.31
C GLY A 168 -8.75 -8.80 -8.91
N ASP A 169 -8.07 -9.70 -8.22
CA ASP A 169 -6.69 -9.54 -7.72
C ASP A 169 -6.51 -8.60 -6.52
N TYR A 170 -7.58 -8.02 -5.95
CA TYR A 170 -7.46 -7.18 -4.75
C TYR A 170 -6.75 -7.89 -3.60
N ALA A 171 -7.02 -9.18 -3.42
CA ALA A 171 -6.39 -10.01 -2.41
C ALA A 171 -4.86 -9.98 -2.50
N ASN A 172 -4.23 -9.76 -3.66
CA ASN A 172 -2.78 -9.69 -3.78
C ASN A 172 -2.22 -8.30 -3.49
N ARG A 173 -3.00 -7.26 -3.73
CA ARG A 173 -2.61 -5.85 -3.60
C ARG A 173 -2.86 -5.28 -2.21
N VAL A 174 -3.86 -5.83 -1.51
CA VAL A 174 -4.28 -5.37 -0.20
C VAL A 174 -3.13 -5.43 0.80
N GLY A 175 -2.91 -4.31 1.49
CA GLY A 175 -1.90 -4.15 2.52
C GLY A 175 -2.38 -3.25 3.66
N LEU A 176 -1.62 -3.26 4.75
CA LEU A 176 -1.80 -2.32 5.86
C LEU A 176 -0.67 -1.30 5.87
N VAL A 177 -1.01 -0.05 6.10
CA VAL A 177 -0.05 1.04 6.25
C VAL A 177 -0.34 1.82 7.52
N ARG A 178 0.70 2.14 8.28
CA ARG A 178 0.64 3.10 9.38
C ARG A 178 0.80 4.51 8.80
N LEU A 179 -0.10 5.41 9.14
CA LEU A 179 0.00 6.82 8.75
C LEU A 179 0.46 7.69 9.92
N PRO A 180 1.21 8.77 9.66
CA PRO A 180 1.49 9.79 10.66
C PRO A 180 0.21 10.57 11.01
N THR A 181 0.16 11.15 12.22
CA THR A 181 -0.98 11.96 12.70
C THR A 181 -1.27 13.16 11.81
N CYS A 182 -0.26 13.69 11.10
CA CYS A 182 -0.44 14.78 10.14
C CYS A 182 -1.43 14.43 9.01
N ALA A 183 -1.70 13.15 8.73
CA ALA A 183 -2.65 12.74 7.70
C ALA A 183 -4.10 13.17 8.02
N LEU A 184 -4.40 13.52 9.28
CA LEU A 184 -5.70 14.09 9.66
C LEU A 184 -5.70 15.62 9.73
N THR A 185 -4.57 16.24 10.08
CA THR A 185 -4.49 17.68 10.30
C THR A 185 -4.12 18.44 9.02
N ASP A 186 -3.17 17.91 8.25
CA ASP A 186 -2.73 18.50 6.99
C ASP A 186 -2.43 17.41 5.92
N PRO A 187 -3.50 16.84 5.33
CA PRO A 187 -3.35 15.84 4.27
C PRO A 187 -2.88 16.43 2.93
N ALA A 188 -2.91 17.76 2.74
CA ALA A 188 -2.51 18.40 1.49
C ALA A 188 -0.99 18.37 1.30
N GLU A 189 -0.23 18.31 2.39
CA GLU A 189 1.21 18.16 2.35
C GLU A 189 1.64 16.76 1.91
N ARG A 190 2.17 16.65 0.70
CA ARG A 190 2.68 15.38 0.15
C ARG A 190 3.77 14.76 1.03
N GLU A 191 4.57 15.57 1.72
CA GLU A 191 5.60 15.10 2.65
C GLU A 191 5.02 14.42 3.88
N CYS A 192 3.83 14.81 4.32
CA CYS A 192 3.10 14.09 5.36
C CYS A 192 2.76 12.67 4.89
N LEU A 193 2.07 12.53 3.75
CA LEU A 193 1.60 11.22 3.28
C LEU A 193 2.76 10.29 2.85
N ARG A 194 3.92 10.83 2.48
CA ARG A 194 5.13 10.05 2.18
C ARG A 194 5.73 9.36 3.40
N ARG A 195 5.49 9.86 4.61
CA ARG A 195 5.98 9.27 5.87
C ARG A 195 5.19 8.03 6.33
N ARG A 196 4.18 7.59 5.58
CA ARG A 196 3.47 6.34 5.87
C ARG A 196 4.41 5.13 5.79
N THR A 197 4.21 4.18 6.68
CA THR A 197 5.03 2.97 6.77
C THR A 197 4.17 1.75 6.47
N ARG A 198 4.62 0.87 5.56
CA ARG A 198 3.94 -0.41 5.34
C ARG A 198 4.11 -1.28 6.58
N LEU A 199 3.02 -1.83 7.09
CA LEU A 199 3.07 -2.82 8.17
C LEU A 199 3.36 -4.19 7.58
N ASP A 200 4.15 -4.98 8.30
CA ASP A 200 4.32 -6.40 7.97
C ASP A 200 3.06 -7.13 8.41
N ALA A 201 2.21 -7.46 7.43
CA ALA A 201 0.89 -8.02 7.66
C ALA A 201 0.81 -9.42 7.07
N GLU A 202 0.46 -10.37 7.92
CA GLU A 202 0.16 -11.74 7.50
C GLU A 202 -1.22 -11.80 6.86
N ARG A 203 -1.30 -12.45 5.70
CA ARG A 203 -2.57 -12.65 4.99
C ARG A 203 -3.08 -14.06 5.20
N ARG A 204 -4.29 -14.20 5.73
CA ARG A 204 -4.97 -15.49 5.92
C ARG A 204 -6.49 -15.31 5.90
N ASP A 205 -7.22 -16.23 5.27
CA ASP A 205 -8.68 -16.27 5.30
C ASP A 205 -9.35 -14.94 4.91
N ALA A 206 -8.88 -14.32 3.81
CA ALA A 206 -9.31 -12.99 3.35
C ALA A 206 -9.18 -11.87 4.41
N ALA A 207 -8.20 -12.01 5.31
CA ALA A 207 -7.85 -11.01 6.32
C ALA A 207 -6.35 -10.68 6.35
N LEU A 208 -6.03 -9.48 6.81
CA LEU A 208 -4.68 -9.00 7.10
C LEU A 208 -4.50 -8.87 8.60
N SER A 209 -3.46 -9.50 9.15
CA SER A 209 -3.14 -9.45 10.58
C SER A 209 -1.77 -8.80 10.78
N ALA A 210 -1.68 -7.79 11.64
CA ALA A 210 -0.40 -7.12 11.95
C ALA A 210 -0.37 -6.62 13.39
N ASP A 211 0.83 -6.56 13.96
CA ASP A 211 1.05 -5.94 15.28
C ASP A 211 1.13 -4.42 15.15
N VAL A 212 0.36 -3.73 15.97
CA VAL A 212 0.27 -2.27 15.98
C VAL A 212 0.49 -1.76 17.39
N THR A 213 1.58 -1.02 17.59
CA THR A 213 1.77 -0.22 18.81
C THR A 213 0.82 0.98 18.80
N VAL A 214 -0.08 1.01 19.77
CA VAL A 214 -0.97 2.13 20.09
C VAL A 214 -0.30 2.97 21.18
N PRO A 215 -0.15 4.29 20.98
CA PRO A 215 0.48 5.17 21.95
C PRO A 215 -0.40 5.37 23.19
N ALA A 216 0.22 5.82 24.28
CA ALA A 216 -0.46 6.09 25.55
C ALA A 216 -1.24 7.42 25.52
N GLY A 217 -2.12 7.61 26.52
CA GLY A 217 -2.89 8.84 26.68
C GLY A 217 -3.88 9.11 25.54
N ASP A 218 -4.08 10.39 25.21
CA ASP A 218 -4.98 10.86 24.15
C ASP A 218 -4.37 10.76 22.74
N GLU A 219 -3.16 10.21 22.62
CA GLU A 219 -2.53 9.98 21.33
C GLU A 219 -3.20 8.79 20.62
N HIS A 220 -3.15 8.82 19.29
CA HIS A 220 -3.75 7.79 18.45
C HIS A 220 -2.82 7.43 17.31
N VAL A 221 -2.95 6.18 16.85
CA VAL A 221 -2.29 5.69 15.64
C VAL A 221 -3.30 5.51 14.53
N LEU A 222 -2.90 5.85 13.31
CA LEU A 222 -3.72 5.70 12.11
C LEU A 222 -3.23 4.51 11.30
N VAL A 223 -4.16 3.64 10.91
CA VAL A 223 -3.89 2.47 10.09
C VAL A 223 -4.83 2.46 8.89
N GLY A 224 -4.26 2.53 7.69
CA GLY A 224 -5.00 2.44 6.43
C GLY A 224 -4.90 1.05 5.82
N VAL A 225 -6.00 0.59 5.23
CA VAL A 225 -6.04 -0.57 4.32
C VAL A 225 -5.88 -0.03 2.91
N THR A 226 -4.85 -0.48 2.18
CA THR A 226 -4.52 0.02 0.85
C THR A 226 -4.63 -1.06 -0.20
#